data_AF-A0A8I0N802-F1
#
_entry.id   AF-A0A8I0N802-F1
#
_cell.length_a   1.000
_cell.length_b   1.000
_cell.length_c   1.000
_cell.angle_alpha   90.00
_cell.angle_beta   90.00
_cell.angle_gamma   90.00
#
_symmetry.space_group_name_H-M   'P 1'
#
loop_
_entity.id
_entity.type
_entity.pdbx_description
1 polymer ?
#
loop_
_entity_poly.entity_id
_entity_poly.type
_entity_poly.pdbx_seq_one_letter_code
_entity_poly.pdbx_strand_id
1 'polypeptide(L)'
;MTMLPDLVGKHMLDAVDFTNEKTSDDDWCEDSQVCRFRLDGVTYKAIEDPDDGYRSHLKELVLDPNAKMNNVFPAVQVIAEMKHEKPDKEAWESDRTHDILVFKDAMTGLPVLEIGTDNTDDYYPSFVAHFSPQNMVINHLMGEVIFGGEELAE
;
A
#
# COMPACT_ATOMS: atom_id res chain seq x y z
N MET A 1 -3.68 -19.37 -1.19
CA MET A 1 -4.13 -18.01 -1.50
C MET A 1 -3.62 -17.15 -0.37
N THR A 2 -2.87 -16.08 -0.67
CA THR A 2 -2.29 -15.20 0.34
C THR A 2 -3.30 -14.09 0.63
N MET A 3 -3.56 -13.83 1.90
CA MET A 3 -4.45 -12.77 2.36
C MET A 3 -3.64 -11.61 2.95
N LEU A 4 -4.22 -10.41 3.04
CA LEU A 4 -3.55 -9.25 3.66
C LEU A 4 -3.02 -9.54 5.08
N PRO A 5 -3.76 -10.22 5.98
CA PRO A 5 -3.26 -10.53 7.32
C PRO A 5 -2.05 -11.46 7.34
N ASP A 6 -1.84 -12.26 6.28
CA ASP A 6 -0.67 -13.15 6.17
C ASP A 6 0.64 -12.35 5.99
N LEU A 7 0.54 -11.09 5.59
CA LEU A 7 1.67 -10.17 5.39
C LEU A 7 1.95 -9.28 6.60
N VAL A 8 1.26 -9.48 7.73
CA VAL A 8 1.51 -8.71 8.97
C VAL A 8 2.86 -9.12 9.57
N GLY A 9 3.68 -8.13 9.90
CA GLY A 9 5.00 -8.36 10.48
C GLY A 9 6.08 -7.45 9.94
N LYS A 10 7.33 -7.84 10.13
CA LYS A 10 8.50 -7.09 9.66
C LYS A 10 8.94 -7.62 8.31
N HIS A 11 9.12 -6.72 7.35
CA HIS A 11 9.50 -7.05 5.99
C HIS A 11 10.51 -6.05 5.42
N MET A 12 11.13 -6.41 4.31
CA MET A 12 11.93 -5.52 3.47
C MET A 12 11.13 -5.15 2.22
N LEU A 13 10.79 -3.88 2.07
CA LEU A 13 10.12 -3.32 0.89
C LEU A 13 11.16 -2.66 -0.02
N ASP A 14 11.18 -3.00 -1.31
CA ASP A 14 12.19 -2.46 -2.23
C ASP A 14 11.65 -2.10 -3.64
N ALA A 15 10.35 -2.27 -3.88
CA ALA A 15 9.71 -1.79 -5.11
C ALA A 15 8.19 -1.63 -4.94
N VAL A 16 7.62 -0.60 -5.60
CA VAL A 16 6.17 -0.36 -5.69
C VAL A 16 5.83 0.25 -7.05
N ASP A 17 4.96 -0.39 -7.83
CA ASP A 17 4.49 0.09 -9.13
C ASP A 17 2.96 0.14 -9.22
N PHE A 18 2.47 1.01 -10.10
CA PHE A 18 1.06 1.16 -10.40
C PHE A 18 0.82 1.05 -11.91
N THR A 19 -0.22 0.33 -12.28
CA THR A 19 -0.69 0.19 -13.68
C THR A 19 -2.20 0.08 -13.70
N ASN A 20 -2.82 0.41 -14.83
CA ASN A 20 -4.21 0.03 -15.11
C ASN A 20 -4.19 -1.15 -16.08
N GLU A 21 -4.94 -2.20 -15.77
CA GLU A 21 -4.94 -3.43 -16.56
C GLU A 21 -6.36 -3.92 -16.82
N LYS A 22 -6.61 -4.42 -18.03
CA LYS A 22 -7.84 -5.15 -18.34
C LYS A 22 -7.81 -6.50 -17.63
N THR A 23 -8.66 -6.66 -16.62
CA THR A 23 -8.78 -7.89 -15.80
C THR A 23 -10.08 -8.66 -16.05
N SER A 24 -10.97 -8.10 -16.88
CA SER A 24 -12.22 -8.69 -17.34
C SER A 24 -12.22 -8.79 -18.86
N ASP A 25 -12.80 -9.87 -19.40
CA ASP A 25 -13.05 -9.99 -20.85
C ASP A 25 -14.26 -9.15 -21.30
N ASP A 26 -15.05 -8.62 -20.36
CA ASP A 26 -16.18 -7.75 -20.65
C ASP A 26 -15.68 -6.34 -21.05
N ASP A 27 -16.02 -5.92 -22.27
CA ASP A 27 -15.65 -4.60 -22.81
C ASP A 27 -16.37 -3.44 -22.10
N TRP A 28 -17.39 -3.72 -21.29
CA TRP A 28 -18.09 -2.73 -20.47
C TRP A 28 -17.46 -2.54 -19.08
N CYS A 29 -16.53 -3.41 -18.67
CA CYS A 29 -15.78 -3.22 -17.43
C CYS A 29 -14.63 -2.25 -17.66
N GLU A 30 -14.43 -1.32 -16.74
CA GLU A 30 -13.25 -0.46 -16.72
C GLU A 30 -11.98 -1.28 -16.41
N ASP A 31 -10.81 -0.73 -16.76
CA ASP A 31 -9.53 -1.32 -16.40
C ASP A 31 -9.35 -1.25 -14.87
N SER A 32 -8.92 -2.35 -14.24
CA SER A 32 -8.59 -2.36 -12.81
C SER A 32 -7.35 -1.53 -12.52
N GLN A 33 -7.36 -0.74 -11.45
CA GLN A 33 -6.13 -0.31 -10.82
C GLN A 33 -5.38 -1.53 -10.26
N VAL A 34 -4.08 -1.60 -10.55
CA VAL A 34 -3.19 -2.65 -10.07
C VAL A 34 -2.02 -2.02 -9.34
N CYS A 35 -1.81 -2.45 -8.09
CA CYS A 35 -0.61 -2.12 -7.32
C CYS A 35 0.28 -3.36 -7.20
N ARG A 36 1.51 -3.26 -7.68
CA ARG A 36 2.54 -4.27 -7.44
C ARG A 36 3.52 -3.78 -6.40
N PHE A 37 3.91 -4.66 -5.50
CA PHE A 37 4.89 -4.33 -4.47
C PHE A 37 5.74 -5.55 -4.16
N ARG A 38 7.01 -5.35 -3.85
CA ARG A 38 7.94 -6.44 -3.56
C ARG A 38 8.35 -6.41 -2.10
N LEU A 39 8.01 -7.48 -1.37
CA LEU A 39 8.36 -7.70 0.03
C LEU A 39 9.25 -8.93 0.16
N ASP A 40 10.37 -8.78 0.84
CA ASP A 40 11.36 -9.85 1.07
C ASP A 40 11.78 -10.55 -0.24
N GLY A 41 11.85 -9.79 -1.33
CA GLY A 41 12.17 -10.29 -2.67
C GLY A 41 11.01 -11.00 -3.39
N VAL A 42 9.83 -11.12 -2.77
CA VAL A 42 8.61 -11.69 -3.37
C VAL A 42 7.70 -10.57 -3.86
N THR A 43 7.33 -10.61 -5.13
CA THR A 43 6.43 -9.62 -5.72
C THR A 43 4.97 -10.06 -5.58
N TYR A 44 4.16 -9.16 -5.04
CA TYR A 44 2.72 -9.27 -4.90
C TYR A 44 2.03 -8.31 -5.85
N LYS A 45 0.83 -8.69 -6.29
CA LYS A 45 -0.04 -7.91 -7.16
C LYS A 45 -1.41 -7.81 -6.47
N ALA A 46 -1.77 -6.61 -6.05
CA ALA A 46 -3.07 -6.25 -5.54
C ALA A 46 -3.91 -5.66 -6.67
N ILE A 47 -5.09 -6.21 -6.89
CA ILE A 47 -5.95 -5.90 -8.03
C ILE A 47 -7.28 -5.37 -7.52
N GLU A 48 -7.68 -4.21 -8.02
CA GLU A 48 -9.00 -3.65 -7.84
C GLU A 48 -10.07 -4.47 -8.56
N ASP A 49 -11.24 -4.66 -7.93
CA ASP A 49 -12.47 -4.98 -8.67
C ASP A 49 -13.14 -3.66 -9.07
N PRO A 50 -13.24 -3.35 -10.37
CA PRO A 50 -13.72 -2.05 -10.84
C PRO A 50 -15.26 -1.93 -10.83
N ASP A 51 -15.96 -2.69 -9.97
CA ASP A 51 -17.39 -2.99 -10.12
C ASP A 51 -18.28 -1.72 -10.23
N ASP A 52 -19.13 -1.75 -11.26
CA ASP A 52 -20.07 -0.73 -11.78
C ASP A 52 -19.70 0.78 -11.76
N GLY A 53 -18.46 1.14 -11.45
CA GLY A 53 -18.01 2.53 -11.32
C GLY A 53 -18.53 3.25 -10.08
N TYR A 54 -19.27 2.54 -9.20
CA TYR A 54 -19.84 3.09 -7.97
C TYR A 54 -19.23 2.47 -6.70
N ARG A 55 -18.53 1.32 -6.81
CA ARG A 55 -17.90 0.60 -5.71
C ARG A 55 -16.62 -0.07 -6.19
N SER A 56 -15.49 0.16 -5.52
CA SER A 56 -14.28 -0.59 -5.81
C SER A 56 -13.71 -1.22 -4.55
N HIS A 57 -13.07 -2.37 -4.68
CA HIS A 57 -12.49 -3.06 -3.52
C HIS A 57 -11.30 -3.90 -3.97
N LEU A 58 -10.48 -4.33 -3.02
CA LEU A 58 -9.45 -5.32 -3.32
C LEU A 58 -10.11 -6.63 -3.73
N LYS A 59 -10.02 -6.96 -5.03
CA LYS A 59 -10.51 -8.21 -5.60
C LYS A 59 -9.65 -9.38 -5.15
N GLU A 60 -8.35 -9.25 -5.39
CA GLU A 60 -7.40 -10.31 -5.14
C GLU A 60 -5.99 -9.78 -4.86
N LEU A 61 -5.28 -10.53 -4.01
CA LEU A 61 -3.86 -10.42 -3.79
C LEU A 61 -3.19 -11.70 -4.29
N VAL A 62 -2.38 -11.57 -5.33
CA VAL A 62 -1.73 -12.71 -5.99
C VAL A 62 -0.22 -12.52 -6.06
N LEU A 63 0.50 -13.63 -6.17
CA LEU A 63 1.95 -13.61 -6.40
C LEU A 63 2.22 -13.33 -7.89
N ASP A 64 3.17 -12.44 -8.15
CA ASP A 64 3.64 -12.12 -9.50
C ASP A 64 5.17 -12.21 -9.56
N PRO A 65 5.76 -13.41 -9.34
CA PRO A 65 7.19 -13.57 -9.07
C PRO A 65 8.09 -13.16 -10.25
N ASN A 66 7.54 -13.06 -11.46
CA ASN A 66 8.26 -12.71 -12.68
C ASN A 66 7.98 -11.27 -13.15
N ALA A 67 7.15 -10.50 -12.43
CA ALA A 67 6.90 -9.11 -12.78
C ALA A 67 8.20 -8.30 -12.75
N LYS A 68 8.43 -7.59 -13.86
CA LYS A 68 9.46 -6.56 -13.91
C LYS A 68 8.95 -5.33 -13.17
N MET A 69 9.60 -5.00 -12.06
CA MET A 69 9.34 -3.77 -11.33
C MET A 69 10.17 -2.61 -11.92
N ASN A 70 9.56 -1.43 -12.10
CA ASN A 70 10.18 -0.24 -12.65
C ASN A 70 10.60 0.75 -11.55
N ASN A 71 9.74 1.01 -10.57
CA ASN A 71 10.05 1.86 -9.43
C ASN A 71 10.69 1.02 -8.31
N VAL A 72 11.99 0.75 -8.48
CA VAL A 72 12.84 0.02 -7.54
C VAL A 72 13.72 1.00 -6.77
N PHE A 73 13.82 0.80 -5.47
CA PHE A 73 14.57 1.66 -4.54
C PHE A 73 15.40 0.82 -3.56
N PRO A 74 16.37 1.41 -2.83
CA PRO A 74 17.09 0.69 -1.78
C PRO A 74 16.11 0.11 -0.77
N ALA A 75 16.27 -1.17 -0.43
CA ALA A 75 15.35 -1.88 0.45
C ALA A 75 15.22 -1.16 1.81
N VAL A 76 13.99 -0.86 2.20
CA VAL A 76 13.65 -0.26 3.49
C VAL A 76 12.94 -1.28 4.37
N GLN A 77 13.26 -1.27 5.66
CA GLN A 77 12.56 -2.12 6.61
C GLN A 77 11.19 -1.50 6.91
N VAL A 78 10.12 -2.29 6.77
CA VAL A 78 8.76 -1.89 7.07
C VAL A 78 8.14 -2.79 8.13
N ILE A 79 7.17 -2.25 8.87
CA ILE A 79 6.28 -2.97 9.76
C ILE A 79 4.88 -2.91 9.14
N ALA A 80 4.39 -4.07 8.73
CA ALA A 80 3.07 -4.25 8.17
C ALA A 80 2.07 -4.57 9.29
N GLU A 81 0.96 -3.83 9.33
CA GLU A 81 -0.13 -4.03 10.29
C GLU A 81 -1.48 -3.76 9.64
N MET A 82 -2.52 -4.44 10.12
CA MET A 82 -3.89 -4.14 9.69
C MET A 82 -4.31 -2.78 10.26
N LYS A 83 -4.98 -1.97 9.45
CA LYS A 83 -5.54 -0.68 9.87
C LYS A 83 -6.68 -0.95 10.85
N HIS A 84 -6.50 -0.49 12.08
CA HIS A 84 -7.55 -0.48 13.08
C HIS A 84 -8.00 0.96 13.32
N GLU A 85 -9.30 1.23 13.20
CA GLU A 85 -9.85 2.44 13.79
C GLU A 85 -9.91 2.29 15.31
N LYS A 86 -9.65 3.38 16.03
CA LYS A 86 -10.03 3.42 17.44
C LYS A 86 -11.56 3.45 17.44
N PRO A 87 -12.25 2.51 18.09
CA PRO A 87 -13.68 2.65 18.27
C PRO A 87 -13.88 3.92 19.09
N ASP A 88 -14.47 4.94 18.46
CA ASP A 88 -15.03 6.06 19.22
C ASP A 88 -16.00 5.43 20.21
N LYS A 89 -15.76 5.68 21.51
CA LYS A 89 -16.38 4.97 22.65
C LYS A 89 -17.92 5.07 22.71
N GLU A 90 -18.55 5.77 21.78
CA GLU A 90 -19.99 6.00 21.71
C GLU A 90 -20.63 5.47 20.42
N ALA A 91 -19.84 4.95 19.48
CA ALA A 91 -20.36 4.31 18.27
C ALA A 91 -20.78 2.88 18.60
N TRP A 92 -22.08 2.61 18.52
CA TRP A 92 -22.72 1.30 18.61
C TRP A 92 -22.37 0.36 17.42
N GLU A 93 -21.37 0.73 16.62
CA GLU A 93 -20.85 0.05 15.44
C GLU A 93 -19.33 -0.19 15.58
N SER A 94 -18.90 -0.76 16.70
CA SER A 94 -17.48 -0.98 17.02
C SER A 94 -16.75 -2.01 16.15
N ASP A 95 -17.39 -2.50 15.08
CA ASP A 95 -16.84 -3.51 14.16
C ASP A 95 -16.68 -2.97 12.73
N ARG A 96 -16.60 -1.65 12.53
CA ARG A 96 -16.17 -1.09 11.24
C ARG A 96 -14.70 -1.44 10.99
N THR A 97 -14.47 -2.60 10.38
CA THR A 97 -13.13 -3.09 10.07
C THR A 97 -12.76 -2.67 8.66
N HIS A 98 -11.81 -1.75 8.56
CA HIS A 98 -11.01 -1.58 7.35
C HIS A 98 -10.29 -2.90 7.05
N ASP A 99 -10.36 -3.39 5.82
CA ASP A 99 -9.49 -4.49 5.37
C ASP A 99 -8.31 -3.88 4.62
N ILE A 100 -7.54 -3.05 5.32
CA ILE A 100 -6.39 -2.33 4.78
C ILE A 100 -5.13 -2.78 5.53
N LEU A 101 -4.12 -3.19 4.77
CA LEU A 101 -2.77 -3.42 5.26
C LEU A 101 -1.94 -2.15 5.09
N VAL A 102 -1.32 -1.70 6.18
CA VAL A 102 -0.46 -0.52 6.22
C VAL A 102 0.98 -0.94 6.45
N PHE A 103 1.87 -0.59 5.52
CA PHE A 103 3.31 -0.71 5.68
C PHE A 103 3.87 0.59 6.21
N LYS A 104 4.40 0.58 7.43
CA LYS A 104 5.09 1.73 8.04
C LYS A 104 6.59 1.56 7.94
N ASP A 105 7.31 2.60 7.56
CA ASP A 105 8.78 2.60 7.64
C ASP A 105 9.19 2.37 9.11
N ALA A 106 10.07 1.40 9.36
CA ALA A 106 10.41 0.98 10.71
C ALA A 106 11.19 2.05 11.50
N MET A 107 11.78 3.03 10.82
CA MET A 107 12.57 4.11 11.42
C MET A 107 11.72 5.37 11.63
N THR A 108 10.94 5.79 10.63
CA THR A 108 10.09 7.00 10.76
C THR A 108 8.77 6.71 11.47
N GLY A 109 8.31 5.46 11.44
CA GLY A 109 6.99 5.06 11.94
C GLY A 109 5.82 5.55 11.08
N LEU A 110 6.10 6.18 9.93
CA LEU A 110 5.10 6.77 9.05
C LEU A 110 4.64 5.76 7.98
N PRO A 111 3.38 5.82 7.53
CA PRO A 111 2.87 4.94 6.48
C PRO A 111 3.55 5.22 5.14
N VAL A 112 4.06 4.18 4.49
CA VAL A 112 4.71 4.22 3.19
C VAL A 112 3.81 3.65 2.10
N LEU A 113 3.10 2.57 2.39
CA LEU A 113 2.19 1.92 1.45
C LEU A 113 0.94 1.46 2.20
N GLU A 114 -0.23 1.74 1.64
CA GLU A 114 -1.53 1.27 2.12
C GLU A 114 -2.21 0.50 0.99
N ILE A 115 -2.65 -0.74 1.27
CA ILE A 115 -3.32 -1.60 0.29
C ILE A 115 -4.52 -2.28 0.93
N GLY A 116 -5.67 -2.27 0.27
CA GLY A 116 -6.83 -3.06 0.69
C GLY A 116 -8.17 -2.44 0.32
N THR A 117 -9.17 -2.64 1.17
CA THR A 117 -10.51 -2.09 1.00
C THR A 117 -10.88 -1.21 2.18
N ASP A 118 -11.16 0.06 1.91
CA ASP A 118 -11.76 0.98 2.88
C ASP A 118 -13.27 0.74 2.92
N ASN A 119 -13.80 0.39 4.09
CA ASN A 119 -15.22 0.14 4.35
C ASN A 119 -15.85 1.23 5.24
N THR A 120 -15.28 2.43 5.31
CA THR A 120 -15.84 3.52 6.15
C THR A 120 -17.30 3.83 5.80
N ASP A 121 -17.62 3.73 4.52
CA ASP A 121 -18.98 3.72 4.00
C ASP A 121 -19.31 2.27 3.57
N ASP A 122 -19.93 1.48 4.45
CA ASP A 122 -20.31 0.09 4.17
C ASP A 122 -21.20 -0.05 2.91
N TYR A 123 -21.78 1.06 2.44
CA TYR A 123 -22.56 1.12 1.22
C TYR A 123 -21.71 1.41 -0.03
N TYR A 124 -20.49 1.95 0.13
CA TYR A 124 -19.52 2.27 -0.92
C TYR A 124 -18.08 1.91 -0.49
N PRO A 125 -17.71 0.62 -0.49
CA PRO A 125 -16.31 0.24 -0.33
C PRO A 125 -15.45 0.88 -1.43
N SER A 126 -14.20 1.20 -1.08
CA SER A 126 -13.23 1.74 -2.04
C SER A 126 -11.90 0.98 -1.97
N PHE A 127 -11.32 0.70 -3.15
CA PHE A 127 -9.99 0.12 -3.23
C PHE A 127 -8.94 1.16 -2.82
N VAL A 128 -8.10 0.77 -1.88
CA VAL A 128 -6.97 1.57 -1.41
C VAL A 128 -5.70 0.98 -1.97
N ALA A 129 -4.95 1.79 -2.70
CA ALA A 129 -3.58 1.50 -3.10
C ALA A 129 -2.79 2.81 -3.16
N HIS A 130 -2.25 3.23 -2.03
CA HIS A 130 -1.61 4.53 -1.86
C HIS A 130 -0.15 4.36 -1.44
N PHE A 131 0.77 4.97 -2.21
CA PHE A 131 2.20 4.96 -1.95
C PHE A 131 2.70 6.36 -1.62
N SER A 132 3.26 6.53 -0.42
CA SER A 132 3.83 7.76 0.12
C SER A 132 5.35 7.63 0.28
N PRO A 133 6.13 7.68 -0.82
CA PRO A 133 7.58 7.51 -0.77
C PRO A 133 8.27 8.56 0.11
N GLN A 134 7.71 9.76 0.22
CA GLN A 134 8.23 10.83 1.05
C GLN A 134 8.37 10.46 2.53
N ASN A 135 7.59 9.48 3.01
CA ASN A 135 7.60 9.03 4.40
C ASN A 135 8.73 8.01 4.72
N MET A 136 9.46 7.55 3.69
CA MET A 136 10.59 6.62 3.87
C MET A 136 11.80 7.35 4.45
N VAL A 137 12.50 6.70 5.40
CA VAL A 137 13.67 7.31 6.07
C VAL A 137 14.76 7.77 5.09
N ILE A 138 14.95 7.03 3.99
CA ILE A 138 15.95 7.33 2.97
C ILE A 138 15.73 8.70 2.31
N ASN A 139 14.47 9.14 2.21
CA ASN A 139 14.12 10.42 1.59
C ASN A 139 14.22 11.58 2.59
N HIS A 140 14.17 11.31 3.89
CA HIS A 140 14.46 12.32 4.93
C HIS A 140 15.97 12.59 5.04
N LEU A 141 16.79 11.52 5.02
CA LEU A 141 18.25 11.62 5.09
C LEU A 141 18.83 12.32 3.86
N MET A 142 18.27 12.08 2.67
CA MET A 142 18.69 12.76 1.44
C MET A 142 18.38 14.27 1.46
N GLY A 143 17.28 14.68 2.10
CA GLY A 143 16.92 16.09 2.27
C GLY A 143 17.95 16.86 3.10
N GLU A 144 18.43 16.27 4.21
CA GLU A 144 19.45 16.91 5.05
C GLU A 144 20.80 17.04 4.34
N VAL A 145 21.19 16.06 3.51
CA VAL A 145 22.46 16.10 2.77
C VAL A 145 22.45 17.13 1.64
N ILE A 146 21.31 17.36 0.98
CA ILE A 146 21.20 18.31 -0.14
C ILE A 146 21.14 19.77 0.36
N PHE A 147 20.56 20.03 1.54
CA PHE A 147 20.41 21.38 2.10
C PHE A 147 21.39 21.72 3.23
N GLY A 148 22.12 20.75 3.80
CA GLY A 148 23.07 20.93 4.91
C GLY A 148 24.53 21.18 4.48
N GLY A 149 24.76 21.55 3.22
CA GLY A 149 26.08 21.65 2.61
C GLY A 149 26.74 23.03 2.61
N GLU A 150 26.41 23.95 3.52
CA GLU A 150 27.24 25.15 3.80
C GLU A 150 27.11 25.56 5.26
N GLU A 151 27.85 24.89 6.14
CA GLU A 151 28.40 25.57 7.32
C GLU A 151 29.88 25.19 7.37
N LEU A 152 30.66 25.85 6.51
CA LEU A 152 32.12 25.83 6.61
C LEU A 152 32.55 26.75 7.75
N ALA A 153 33.23 26.11 8.69
CA ALA A 153 33.96 26.58 9.85
C ALA A 153 34.59 27.99 9.83
N GLU A 154 34.65 28.52 11.06
CA GLU A 154 35.40 29.65 11.65
C GLU A 154 34.77 31.05 11.66
#